data_AF-C4J8I0-F1
#
_entry.id   AF-C4J8I0-F1
#
_cell.length_a   1.000
_cell.length_b   1.000
_cell.length_c   1.000
_cell.angle_alpha   90.00
_cell.angle_beta   90.00
_cell.angle_gamma   90.00
#
_symmetry.space_group_name_H-M   'P 1'
#
loop_
_entity.id
_entity.type
_entity.pdbx_description
1 polymer ?
#
loop_
_entity_poly.entity_id
_entity_poly.type
_entity_poly.pdbx_seq_one_letter_code
_entity_poly.pdbx_strand_id
1 'polypeptide(L)'
;MLLENSPQEAQAKKARQVLQACHDKDDSHQLNYDFRNPFVVCGATYVPIYRGQKDVSCPYCGSRFVPSIEGQLCTICELAAVGADASGLLCSPTQSR
;
A
#
# COMPACT_ATOMS: atom_id res chain seq x y z
N MET A 1 -7.88 12.48 6.46
CA MET A 1 -8.66 12.09 7.67
C MET A 1 -10.15 12.06 7.32
N LEU A 2 -10.97 11.29 8.04
CA LEU A 2 -12.37 11.03 7.63
C LEU A 2 -13.19 12.31 7.41
N LEU A 3 -13.08 13.30 8.30
CA LEU A 3 -13.86 14.54 8.23
C LEU A 3 -13.47 15.47 7.06
N GLU A 4 -12.27 15.34 6.52
CA GLU A 4 -11.77 16.15 5.40
C GLU A 4 -12.31 15.65 4.05
N ASN A 5 -12.80 14.42 4.00
CA ASN A 5 -13.31 13.78 2.78
C ASN A 5 -14.83 13.94 2.60
N SER A 6 -15.42 14.99 3.20
CA SER A 6 -16.85 15.33 3.11
C SER A 6 -17.80 14.11 3.28
N PRO A 7 -17.72 13.37 4.40
CA PRO A 7 -18.58 12.21 4.63
C PRO A 7 -20.03 12.63 4.86
N GLN A 8 -20.95 11.66 4.79
CA GLN A 8 -22.36 11.91 5.10
C GLN A 8 -22.53 12.46 6.52
N GLU A 9 -23.55 13.31 6.74
CA GLU A 9 -23.75 14.00 8.02
C GLU A 9 -23.80 13.05 9.22
N ALA A 10 -24.48 11.90 9.06
CA ALA A 10 -24.56 10.87 10.09
C ALA A 10 -23.17 10.29 10.46
N GLN A 11 -22.28 10.13 9.49
CA GLN A 11 -20.91 9.65 9.70
C GLN A 11 -20.04 10.76 10.31
N ALA A 12 -20.17 12.00 9.82
CA ALA A 12 -19.45 13.16 10.34
C ALA A 12 -19.76 13.40 11.83
N LYS A 13 -21.04 13.31 12.21
CA LYS A 13 -21.48 13.45 13.61
C LYS A 13 -20.82 12.41 14.52
N LYS A 14 -20.83 11.13 14.11
CA LYS A 14 -20.17 10.05 14.86
C LYS A 14 -18.67 10.27 14.98
N ALA A 15 -18.00 10.67 13.89
CA ALA A 15 -16.57 10.90 13.89
C ALA A 15 -16.16 12.04 14.84
N ARG A 16 -16.91 13.15 14.88
CA ARG A 16 -16.66 14.26 15.82
C ARG A 16 -16.83 13.82 17.28
N GLN A 17 -17.84 13.01 17.57
CA GLN A 17 -18.05 12.46 18.93
C GLN A 17 -16.87 11.59 19.37
N VAL A 18 -16.37 10.72 18.49
CA VAL A 18 -15.21 9.86 18.80
C VAL A 18 -13.95 10.71 18.99
N LEU A 19 -13.70 11.71 18.14
CA LEU A 19 -12.55 12.61 18.29
C LEU A 19 -12.56 13.34 19.63
N GLN A 20 -13.73 13.83 20.06
CA GLN A 20 -13.86 14.50 21.36
C GLN A 20 -13.58 13.53 22.54
N ALA A 21 -13.99 12.27 22.42
CA ALA A 21 -13.76 11.25 23.45
C ALA A 21 -12.30 10.75 23.51
N CYS A 22 -11.53 10.94 22.44
CA CYS A 22 -10.14 10.48 22.32
C CYS A 22 -9.09 11.61 22.42
N HIS A 23 -9.51 12.88 22.49
CA HIS A 23 -8.61 14.05 22.40
C HIS A 23 -7.44 14.01 23.41
N ASP A 24 -7.68 13.56 24.64
CA ASP A 24 -6.69 13.54 25.72
C ASP A 24 -6.17 12.13 26.04
N LYS A 25 -6.27 11.18 25.10
CA LYS A 25 -5.85 9.79 25.30
C LYS A 25 -4.61 9.46 24.49
N ASP A 26 -3.64 8.85 25.16
CA ASP A 26 -2.47 8.28 24.52
C ASP A 26 -2.74 6.86 23.99
N ASP A 27 -1.96 6.48 22.98
CA ASP A 27 -1.98 5.12 22.45
C ASP A 27 -1.37 4.14 23.46
N SER A 28 -2.15 3.13 23.85
CA SER A 28 -1.74 2.13 24.85
C SER A 28 -0.71 1.11 24.34
N HIS A 29 -0.64 0.89 23.03
CA HIS A 29 0.20 -0.13 22.42
C HIS A 29 0.95 0.44 21.23
N GLN A 30 2.23 0.07 21.12
CA GLN A 30 3.01 0.38 19.94
C GLN A 30 2.60 -0.56 18.80
N LEU A 31 2.21 0.02 17.67
CA LEU A 31 1.91 -0.71 16.44
C LEU A 31 3.09 -0.62 15.46
N ASN A 32 3.18 -1.60 14.56
CA ASN A 32 4.02 -1.51 13.36
C ASN A 32 3.33 -0.63 12.31
N TYR A 33 3.11 0.63 12.67
CA TYR A 33 2.46 1.64 11.83
C TYR A 33 3.02 3.01 12.17
N ASP A 34 3.38 3.77 11.14
CA ASP A 34 3.86 5.15 11.26
C ASP A 34 3.15 5.96 10.19
N PHE A 35 2.27 6.86 10.62
CA PHE A 35 1.47 7.70 9.74
C PHE A 35 2.28 8.81 9.06
N ARG A 36 3.49 9.11 9.55
CA ARG A 36 4.37 10.17 9.02
C ARG A 36 5.36 9.64 8.00
N ASN A 37 5.67 8.35 8.04
CA ASN A 37 6.60 7.70 7.12
C ASN A 37 5.84 7.02 5.95
N PRO A 38 5.99 7.51 4.70
CA PRO A 38 5.35 6.89 3.55
C PRO A 38 5.76 5.42 3.40
N PHE A 39 4.80 4.57 3.10
CA PHE A 39 5.02 3.14 2.86
C PHE A 39 4.15 2.63 1.72
N VAL A 40 4.53 1.47 1.20
CA VAL A 40 3.70 0.64 0.32
C VAL A 40 3.35 -0.65 1.04
N VAL A 41 2.20 -1.25 0.75
CA VAL A 41 1.80 -2.53 1.37
C VAL A 41 2.38 -3.67 0.55
N CYS A 42 3.04 -4.62 1.20
CA CYS A 42 3.48 -5.84 0.53
C CYS A 42 2.27 -6.63 0.02
N GLY A 43 2.25 -6.96 -1.27
CA GLY A 43 1.15 -7.69 -1.91
C GLY A 43 0.93 -9.14 -1.43
N ALA A 44 1.84 -9.70 -0.63
CA ALA A 44 1.77 -11.07 -0.12
C ALA A 44 1.65 -11.14 1.42
N THR A 45 2.42 -10.34 2.15
CA THR A 45 2.47 -10.41 3.63
C THR A 45 1.60 -9.38 4.32
N TYR A 46 1.10 -8.37 3.59
CA TYR A 46 0.33 -7.25 4.12
C TYR A 46 1.06 -6.41 5.18
N VAL A 47 2.39 -6.52 5.25
CA VAL A 47 3.25 -5.70 6.10
C VAL A 47 3.62 -4.41 5.36
N PRO A 48 3.70 -3.25 6.06
CA PRO A 48 4.18 -2.01 5.45
C PRO A 48 5.66 -2.11 5.08
N ILE A 49 5.99 -1.71 3.86
CA ILE A 49 7.35 -1.51 3.37
C ILE A 49 7.61 -0.01 3.33
N TYR A 50 8.37 0.47 4.31
CA TYR A 50 8.64 1.89 4.50
C TYR A 50 9.65 2.43 3.50
N ARG A 51 9.57 3.74 3.23
CA ARG A 51 10.51 4.43 2.35
C ARG A 51 11.95 4.20 2.83
N GLY A 52 12.81 3.73 1.91
CA GLY A 52 14.22 3.41 2.17
C GLY A 52 14.48 1.92 2.47
N GLN A 53 13.44 1.13 2.75
CA GLN A 53 13.56 -0.33 2.79
C GLN A 53 13.69 -0.91 1.38
N LYS A 54 14.33 -2.09 1.29
CA LYS A 54 14.41 -2.82 0.03
C LYS A 54 13.06 -3.44 -0.31
N ASP A 55 12.67 -3.34 -1.56
CA ASP A 55 11.45 -3.91 -2.09
C ASP A 55 11.67 -4.41 -3.53
N VAL A 56 10.80 -5.31 -3.97
CA VAL A 56 10.82 -5.90 -5.31
C VAL A 56 9.45 -5.69 -5.93
N SER A 57 9.41 -5.27 -7.20
CA SER A 57 8.15 -5.00 -7.90
C SER A 57 7.74 -6.12 -8.85
N CYS A 58 6.43 -6.33 -8.99
CA CYS A 58 5.90 -7.10 -10.12
C CYS A 58 6.08 -6.29 -11.41
N PRO A 59 6.70 -6.85 -12.47
CA PRO A 59 6.97 -6.12 -13.71
C PRO A 59 5.70 -5.81 -14.52
N TYR A 60 4.58 -6.45 -14.20
CA TYR A 60 3.31 -6.26 -14.91
C TYR A 60 2.39 -5.25 -14.21
N CYS A 61 1.96 -5.53 -12.97
CA CYS A 61 0.99 -4.67 -12.26
C CYS A 61 1.64 -3.63 -11.33
N GLY A 62 2.96 -3.67 -11.15
CA GLY A 62 3.69 -2.69 -10.32
C GLY A 62 3.52 -2.85 -8.80
N SER A 63 2.80 -3.88 -8.33
CA SER A 63 2.69 -4.20 -6.91
C SER A 63 4.08 -4.45 -6.30
N ARG A 64 4.24 -4.06 -5.03
CA ARG A 64 5.51 -4.14 -4.30
C ARG A 64 5.50 -5.28 -3.29
N PHE A 65 6.65 -5.89 -3.10
CA PHE A 65 6.85 -7.04 -2.22
C PHE A 65 8.13 -6.91 -1.42
N VAL A 66 8.16 -7.56 -0.27
CA VAL A 66 9.41 -7.77 0.46
C VAL A 66 10.32 -8.72 -0.33
N PRO A 67 11.66 -8.60 -0.23
CA PRO A 67 12.59 -9.37 -1.05
C PRO A 67 12.44 -10.90 -0.96
N SER A 68 11.90 -11.43 0.14
CA SER A 68 11.66 -12.87 0.30
C SER A 68 10.61 -13.45 -0.67
N ILE A 69 9.86 -12.61 -1.38
CA ILE A 69 8.84 -13.02 -2.36
C ILE A 69 9.37 -12.99 -3.80
N GLU A 70 10.61 -12.51 -4.01
CA GLU A 70 11.23 -12.47 -5.33
C GLU A 70 11.25 -13.86 -6.00
N GLY A 71 10.96 -13.90 -7.31
CA GLY A 71 10.84 -15.13 -8.10
C GLY A 71 9.51 -15.88 -7.94
N GLN A 72 8.67 -15.54 -6.96
CA GLN A 72 7.35 -16.17 -6.79
C GLN A 72 6.30 -15.57 -7.74
N LEU A 73 5.21 -16.30 -7.97
CA LEU A 73 4.06 -15.78 -8.71
C LEU A 73 3.44 -14.60 -7.94
N CYS A 74 3.21 -13.48 -8.62
CA CYS A 74 2.59 -12.31 -8.05
C CYS A 74 1.16 -12.61 -7.60
N THR A 75 0.88 -12.48 -6.30
CA THR A 75 -0.45 -12.70 -5.70
C THR A 75 -1.49 -11.65 -6.05
N ILE A 76 -1.08 -10.56 -6.72
CA ILE A 76 -1.98 -9.45 -7.09
C ILE A 76 -2.50 -9.62 -8.51
N CYS A 77 -1.61 -9.85 -9.48
CA CYS A 77 -2.03 -10.06 -10.87
C CYS A 77 -2.21 -11.53 -11.23
N GLU A 78 -1.66 -12.46 -10.44
CA GLU A 78 -1.69 -13.92 -10.66
C GLU A 78 -1.08 -14.35 -12.00
N LEU A 79 -0.19 -13.53 -12.58
CA LEU A 79 0.35 -13.73 -13.92
C LEU A 79 1.88 -13.71 -13.98
N ALA A 80 2.51 -12.65 -13.46
CA ALA A 80 3.95 -12.43 -13.59
C ALA A 80 4.71 -12.92 -12.36
N ALA A 81 5.97 -13.30 -12.55
CA ALA A 81 6.89 -13.54 -11.44
C ALA A 81 7.40 -12.21 -10.87
N VAL A 82 7.39 -12.09 -9.54
CA VAL A 82 7.86 -10.89 -8.82
C VAL A 82 9.35 -10.72 -9.04
N GLY A 83 9.79 -9.51 -9.44
CA GLY A 83 11.20 -9.21 -9.69
C GLY A 83 11.76 -9.73 -11.02
N ALA A 84 10.93 -10.35 -11.87
CA ALA A 84 11.40 -10.77 -13.19
C ALA A 84 11.73 -9.58 -14.09
N ASP A 85 12.77 -9.75 -14.91
CA ASP A 85 13.10 -8.79 -15.97
C ASP A 85 12.02 -8.81 -17.06
N ALA A 86 11.56 -7.62 -17.46
CA ALA A 86 10.58 -7.45 -18.52
C ALA A 86 10.89 -6.22 -19.38
N SER A 87 10.54 -6.27 -20.66
CA SER A 87 10.65 -5.13 -21.57
C SER A 87 9.65 -4.00 -21.30
N GLY A 88 8.71 -4.21 -20.37
CA GLY A 88 7.56 -3.34 -20.13
C GLY A 88 6.34 -3.70 -20.97
N LEU A 89 5.21 -3.03 -20.71
CA LEU A 89 3.94 -3.27 -21.40
C LEU A 89 4.01 -2.79 -22.86
N LEU A 90 3.79 -3.70 -23.81
CA LEU A 90 3.66 -3.39 -25.24
C LEU A 90 2.18 -3.48 -25.65
N CYS A 91 1.55 -2.33 -25.91
CA CYS A 91 0.14 -2.22 -26.25
C CYS A 91 -0.14 -1.34 -27.49
N SER A 92 0.90 -0.83 -28.14
CA SER A 92 0.82 -0.01 -29.35
C SER A 92 1.94 -0.36 -30.34
N PRO A 93 1.66 -0.37 -31.66
CA PRO A 93 2.70 -0.49 -32.68
C PRO A 93 3.79 0.60 -32.60
N THR A 94 3.50 1.74 -31.97
CA THR A 94 4.50 2.80 -31.76
C THR A 94 5.62 2.40 -30.79
N GLN A 95 5.44 1.30 -30.04
CA GLN A 95 6.41 0.78 -29.08
C GLN A 95 7.31 -0.31 -29.71
N SER A 96 6.91 -0.90 -30.84
CA SER A 96 7.77 -1.73 -31.66
C SER A 96 8.62 -0.84 -32.57
N ARG A 97 9.94 -0.93 -32.44
CA ARG A 97 10.90 -0.19 -33.27
C ARG A 97 11.33 -1.03 -34.47
#